data_AF-A0A1E7I4F6-F1
#
_entry.id   AF-A0A1E7I4F6-F1
#
_cell.length_a   1.000
_cell.length_b   1.000
_cell.length_c   1.000
_cell.angle_alpha   90.00
_cell.angle_beta   90.00
_cell.angle_gamma   90.00
#
_symmetry.space_group_name_H-M   'P 1'
#
loop_
_entity.id
_entity.type
_entity.pdbx_description
1 polymer ?
#
loop_
_entity_poly.entity_id
_entity_poly.type
_entity_poly.pdbx_seq_one_letter_code
_entity_poly.pdbx_strand_id
1 'polypeptide(L)'
;MIELEQNKSWRHNPLLYLKIVFIGIDHALNKPAADSRERIHRTLKRISAVPRLLNQAMDNIDGVPESYHQAARAMLHDGKQYLEQAVDGLCKQYPGFFSKDFQKALTALNNFDKYLDANPPVPDHRFAIPSLEASLKDHFLSVLSLDEVFQIAVDEWRENLKQLEKLQSKIDQRKSWQDLYHDFCPDIGKIDTFALYRRETELLRRFFRDHGFREEDLDASLEITATPYYLKSVRSAASFGAAFSSDAREKSFFYITTHFPRHESSGHEDNLLRKRLHREYKFLTAHETIPGHHLLDSIRRTLENPVRRQIESPLFYEGWAYYAESLLTEQGYVQNPMEYLVDYKRRLWRSARCQIDVGLHADFLTLADAVELLTTAGFSREEAERQIYRFRLNPGYQLCYSLGRYEIMRLKKAYENQMGSEQFHAFLLEGGELPFHWIEKRFQALNKES
;
A
#
# COMPACT_ATOMS: atom_id res chain seq x y z
N MET A 1 -5.23 -23.06 -0.11
CA MET A 1 -5.92 -23.75 0.99
C MET A 1 -5.90 -22.94 2.27
N ILE A 2 -4.78 -22.33 2.71
CA ILE A 2 -4.68 -21.52 3.94
C ILE A 2 -5.80 -20.48 4.10
N GLU A 3 -6.05 -19.61 3.10
CA GLU A 3 -7.13 -18.62 3.18
C GLU A 3 -8.53 -19.22 3.33
N LEU A 4 -8.79 -20.35 2.67
CA LEU A 4 -10.10 -21.00 2.66
C LEU A 4 -10.34 -21.91 3.88
N GLU A 5 -9.28 -22.55 4.38
CA GLU A 5 -9.35 -23.63 5.38
C GLU A 5 -8.84 -23.21 6.76
N GLN A 6 -7.86 -22.30 6.83
CA GLN A 6 -7.23 -21.88 8.09
C GLN A 6 -7.69 -20.48 8.49
N ASN A 7 -7.40 -19.46 7.68
CA ASN A 7 -7.77 -18.06 8.01
C ASN A 7 -9.29 -17.85 7.97
N LYS A 8 -9.97 -18.55 7.05
CA LYS A 8 -11.43 -18.48 6.82
C LYS A 8 -11.96 -17.05 6.83
N SER A 9 -11.21 -16.12 6.23
CA SER A 9 -11.53 -14.68 6.19
C SER A 9 -12.95 -14.41 5.69
N TRP A 10 -13.43 -15.26 4.78
CA TRP A 10 -14.80 -15.27 4.27
C TRP A 10 -15.91 -15.44 5.33
N ARG A 11 -15.61 -15.97 6.53
CA ARG A 11 -16.57 -16.14 7.64
C ARG A 11 -16.68 -14.93 8.56
N HIS A 12 -15.75 -13.97 8.46
CA HIS A 12 -15.65 -12.89 9.44
C HIS A 12 -15.26 -11.53 8.88
N ASN A 13 -14.87 -11.45 7.60
CA ASN A 13 -14.46 -10.20 6.96
C ASN A 13 -15.48 -9.74 5.88
N PRO A 14 -16.46 -8.90 6.23
CA PRO A 14 -17.38 -8.29 5.26
C PRO A 14 -16.68 -7.51 4.14
N LEU A 15 -15.49 -6.93 4.40
CA LEU A 15 -14.76 -6.18 3.39
C LEU A 15 -14.34 -7.05 2.21
N LEU A 16 -14.14 -8.36 2.40
CA LEU A 16 -13.83 -9.27 1.29
C LEU A 16 -14.93 -9.20 0.22
N TYR A 17 -16.19 -9.32 0.64
CA TYR A 17 -17.34 -9.29 -0.27
C TYR A 17 -17.54 -7.91 -0.88
N LEU A 18 -17.42 -6.84 -0.09
CA LEU A 18 -17.55 -5.46 -0.58
C LEU A 18 -16.46 -5.09 -1.58
N LYS A 19 -15.20 -5.53 -1.35
CA LYS A 19 -14.11 -5.36 -2.30
C LYS A 19 -14.42 -6.05 -3.62
N ILE A 20 -14.93 -7.29 -3.60
CA ILE A 20 -15.34 -8.02 -4.82
C ILE A 20 -16.43 -7.25 -5.59
N VAL A 21 -17.41 -6.66 -4.88
CA VAL A 21 -18.46 -5.83 -5.49
C VAL A 21 -17.86 -4.59 -6.16
N PHE A 22 -17.21 -3.72 -5.38
CA PHE A 22 -16.84 -2.39 -5.85
C PHE A 22 -15.66 -2.41 -6.82
N ILE A 23 -14.62 -3.22 -6.55
CA ILE A 23 -13.50 -3.41 -7.49
C ILE A 23 -13.99 -4.10 -8.77
N GLY A 24 -14.91 -5.06 -8.65
CA GLY A 24 -15.48 -5.76 -9.80
C GLY A 24 -16.27 -4.83 -10.73
N ILE A 25 -17.07 -3.92 -10.16
CA ILE A 25 -17.81 -2.90 -10.92
C ILE A 25 -16.83 -1.90 -11.55
N ASP A 26 -15.85 -1.44 -10.79
CA ASP A 26 -14.85 -0.50 -11.27
C ASP A 26 -14.05 -1.04 -12.46
N HIS A 27 -13.55 -2.28 -12.35
CA HIS A 27 -12.86 -2.94 -13.44
C HIS A 27 -13.74 -3.08 -14.68
N ALA A 28 -15.03 -3.41 -14.52
CA ALA A 28 -15.95 -3.48 -15.63
C ALA A 28 -16.18 -2.11 -16.29
N LEU A 29 -16.16 -1.02 -15.53
CA LEU A 29 -16.29 0.33 -16.07
C LEU A 29 -15.03 0.81 -16.79
N ASN A 30 -13.85 0.56 -16.20
CA ASN A 30 -12.66 1.33 -16.51
C ASN A 30 -11.58 0.56 -17.27
N LYS A 31 -11.55 -0.78 -17.21
CA LYS A 31 -10.56 -1.55 -17.98
C LYS A 31 -10.77 -1.39 -19.49
N PRO A 32 -9.73 -1.60 -20.32
CA PRO A 32 -9.88 -1.59 -21.76
C PRO A 32 -11.06 -2.44 -22.24
N ALA A 33 -11.74 -1.95 -23.28
CA ALA A 33 -12.91 -2.56 -23.87
C ALA A 33 -12.77 -2.52 -25.40
N ALA A 34 -13.37 -3.48 -26.12
CA ALA A 34 -13.40 -3.49 -27.57
C ALA A 34 -14.21 -2.30 -28.10
N ASP A 35 -15.37 -2.06 -27.48
CA ASP A 35 -16.26 -0.95 -27.77
C ASP A 35 -17.09 -0.58 -26.53
N SER A 36 -17.94 0.45 -26.67
CA SER A 36 -18.81 0.87 -25.57
C SER A 36 -19.88 -0.16 -25.20
N ARG A 37 -20.35 -0.98 -26.15
CA ARG A 37 -21.40 -1.99 -25.89
C ARG A 37 -20.87 -3.10 -25.01
N GLU A 38 -19.66 -3.59 -25.26
CA GLU A 38 -19.01 -4.60 -24.43
C GLU A 38 -18.82 -4.11 -22.99
N ARG A 39 -18.33 -2.87 -22.82
CA ARG A 39 -18.18 -2.22 -21.51
C ARG A 39 -19.51 -2.15 -20.75
N ILE A 40 -20.56 -1.67 -21.40
CA ILE A 40 -21.89 -1.56 -20.78
C ILE A 40 -22.40 -2.96 -20.40
N HIS A 41 -22.27 -3.94 -21.30
CA HIS A 41 -22.75 -5.29 -21.06
C HIS A 41 -22.09 -5.94 -19.84
N ARG A 42 -20.75 -5.89 -19.75
CA ARG A 42 -20.03 -6.47 -18.60
C ARG A 42 -20.30 -5.71 -17.29
N THR A 43 -20.47 -4.39 -17.34
CA THR A 43 -20.84 -3.58 -16.16
C THR A 43 -22.21 -3.99 -15.65
N LEU A 44 -23.21 -4.11 -16.53
CA LEU A 44 -24.52 -4.61 -16.12
C LEU A 44 -24.43 -6.00 -15.50
N LYS A 45 -23.71 -6.94 -16.14
CA LYS A 45 -23.55 -8.29 -15.59
C LYS A 45 -22.94 -8.28 -14.18
N ARG A 46 -21.98 -7.38 -13.90
CA ARG A 46 -21.41 -7.19 -12.57
C ARG A 46 -22.43 -6.62 -11.57
N ILE A 47 -23.17 -5.57 -11.94
CA ILE A 47 -24.20 -4.97 -11.10
C ILE A 47 -25.31 -5.99 -10.76
N SER A 48 -25.81 -6.72 -11.76
CA SER A 48 -26.87 -7.73 -11.57
C SER A 48 -26.44 -8.90 -10.67
N ALA A 49 -25.13 -9.14 -10.50
CA ALA A 49 -24.60 -10.20 -9.63
C ALA A 49 -24.49 -9.78 -8.16
N VAL A 50 -24.52 -8.47 -7.85
CA VAL A 50 -24.34 -7.94 -6.48
C VAL A 50 -25.31 -8.56 -5.47
N PRO A 51 -26.63 -8.67 -5.74
CA PRO A 51 -27.56 -9.24 -4.76
C PRO A 51 -27.21 -10.68 -4.37
N ARG A 52 -26.84 -11.52 -5.34
CA ARG A 52 -26.46 -12.91 -5.07
C ARG A 52 -25.21 -13.00 -4.19
N LEU A 53 -24.20 -12.17 -4.48
CA LEU A 53 -22.96 -12.14 -3.73
C LEU A 53 -23.16 -11.67 -2.28
N LEU A 54 -23.94 -10.61 -2.07
CA LEU A 54 -24.20 -10.09 -0.72
C LEU A 54 -25.11 -11.00 0.10
N ASN A 55 -26.06 -11.71 -0.52
CA ASN A 55 -26.81 -12.75 0.18
C ASN A 55 -25.89 -13.89 0.63
N GLN A 56 -25.00 -14.37 -0.25
CA GLN A 56 -24.00 -15.37 0.13
C GLN A 56 -23.08 -14.87 1.26
N ALA A 57 -22.75 -13.58 1.28
CA ALA A 57 -21.97 -12.98 2.35
C ALA A 57 -22.70 -13.09 3.71
N MET A 58 -24.00 -12.77 3.75
CA MET A 58 -24.82 -12.89 4.96
C MET A 58 -24.95 -14.34 5.43
N ASP A 59 -25.00 -15.31 4.50
CA ASP A 59 -25.04 -16.73 4.81
C ASP A 59 -23.70 -17.27 5.35
N ASN A 60 -22.59 -16.68 4.90
CA ASN A 60 -21.24 -17.14 5.22
C ASN A 60 -20.68 -16.54 6.51
N ILE A 61 -21.10 -15.32 6.87
CA ILE A 61 -20.54 -14.57 7.98
C ILE A 61 -21.18 -15.03 9.30
N ASP A 62 -20.35 -15.51 10.22
CA ASP A 62 -20.79 -15.97 11.54
C ASP A 62 -20.52 -14.97 12.67
N GLY A 63 -19.63 -14.00 12.43
CA GLY A 63 -19.26 -12.95 13.38
C GLY A 63 -18.22 -11.99 12.80
N VAL A 64 -18.31 -10.71 13.15
CA VAL A 64 -17.51 -9.66 12.52
C VAL A 64 -16.63 -8.96 13.56
N PRO A 65 -15.29 -8.92 13.39
CA PRO A 65 -14.40 -8.10 14.20
C PRO A 65 -14.80 -6.61 14.15
N GLU A 66 -14.65 -5.90 15.27
CA GLU A 66 -14.97 -4.47 15.40
C GLU A 66 -14.36 -3.62 14.29
N SER A 67 -13.08 -3.84 13.98
CA SER A 67 -12.39 -3.08 12.93
C SER A 67 -12.98 -3.36 11.54
N TYR A 68 -13.26 -4.63 11.20
CA TYR A 68 -13.90 -4.98 9.93
C TYR A 68 -15.33 -4.47 9.84
N HIS A 69 -16.09 -4.45 10.94
CA HIS A 69 -17.46 -3.94 10.98
C HIS A 69 -17.50 -2.45 10.63
N GLN A 70 -16.74 -1.64 11.36
CA GLN A 70 -16.71 -0.19 11.14
C GLN A 70 -16.14 0.15 9.74
N ALA A 71 -15.10 -0.56 9.28
CA ALA A 71 -14.58 -0.35 7.94
C ALA A 71 -15.57 -0.75 6.84
N ALA A 72 -16.30 -1.85 7.01
CA ALA A 72 -17.31 -2.29 6.05
C ALA A 72 -18.47 -1.31 5.95
N ARG A 73 -18.93 -0.76 7.08
CA ARG A 73 -19.94 0.30 7.12
C ARG A 73 -19.49 1.57 6.38
N ALA A 74 -18.23 1.98 6.56
CA ALA A 74 -17.67 3.10 5.81
C ALA A 74 -17.61 2.80 4.29
N MET A 75 -17.11 1.63 3.89
CA MET A 75 -17.04 1.23 2.48
C MET A 75 -18.44 1.10 1.84
N LEU A 76 -19.45 0.67 2.58
CA LEU A 76 -20.84 0.63 2.12
C LEU A 76 -21.36 2.03 1.82
N HIS A 77 -21.10 3.00 2.69
CA HIS A 77 -21.51 4.39 2.47
C HIS A 77 -20.85 4.96 1.21
N ASP A 78 -19.52 4.91 1.13
CA ASP A 78 -18.77 5.47 -0.01
C ASP A 78 -19.08 4.74 -1.32
N GLY A 79 -19.21 3.41 -1.25
CA GLY A 79 -19.47 2.57 -2.41
C GLY A 79 -20.87 2.77 -2.98
N LYS A 80 -21.90 3.02 -2.14
CA LYS A 80 -23.24 3.42 -2.59
C LYS A 80 -23.18 4.73 -3.37
N GLN A 81 -22.50 5.74 -2.85
CA GLN A 81 -22.32 7.02 -3.54
C GLN A 81 -21.58 6.86 -4.88
N TYR A 82 -20.52 6.06 -4.91
CA TYR A 82 -19.81 5.75 -6.15
C TYR A 82 -20.72 5.07 -7.17
N LEU A 83 -21.51 4.08 -6.73
CA LEU A 83 -22.41 3.32 -7.60
C LEU A 83 -23.49 4.25 -8.20
N GLU A 84 -24.04 5.16 -7.41
CA GLU A 84 -24.96 6.22 -7.88
C GLU A 84 -24.30 7.13 -8.93
N GLN A 85 -23.11 7.66 -8.65
CA GLN A 85 -22.39 8.52 -9.60
C GLN A 85 -22.02 7.80 -10.90
N ALA A 86 -21.55 6.55 -10.80
CA ALA A 86 -21.18 5.74 -11.95
C ALA A 86 -22.38 5.47 -12.86
N VAL A 87 -23.55 5.19 -12.27
CA VAL A 87 -24.78 4.97 -13.03
C VAL A 87 -25.35 6.27 -13.57
N ASP A 88 -25.29 7.39 -12.86
CA ASP A 88 -25.70 8.68 -13.41
C ASP A 88 -24.89 9.06 -14.66
N GLY A 89 -23.58 8.83 -14.63
CA GLY A 89 -22.70 9.04 -15.79
C GLY A 89 -23.11 8.17 -16.98
N LEU A 90 -23.40 6.90 -16.74
CA LEU A 90 -23.83 5.95 -17.78
C LEU A 90 -25.24 6.21 -18.29
N CYS A 91 -26.19 6.58 -17.43
CA CYS A 91 -27.58 6.90 -17.79
C CYS A 91 -27.65 8.13 -18.71
N LYS A 92 -26.80 9.14 -18.46
CA LYS A 92 -26.66 10.31 -19.36
C LYS A 92 -26.19 9.89 -20.74
N GLN A 93 -25.33 8.88 -20.82
CA GLN A 93 -24.77 8.39 -22.08
C GLN A 93 -25.66 7.36 -22.79
N TYR A 94 -26.46 6.59 -22.04
CA TYR A 94 -27.31 5.50 -22.53
C TYR A 94 -28.68 5.48 -21.81
N PRO A 95 -29.64 6.32 -22.22
CA PRO A 95 -30.95 6.41 -21.57
C PRO A 95 -31.74 5.10 -21.68
N GLY A 96 -32.30 4.61 -20.56
CA GLY A 96 -33.21 3.46 -20.51
C GLY A 96 -32.60 2.09 -20.17
N PHE A 97 -31.27 1.99 -20.03
CA PHE A 97 -30.59 0.69 -19.87
C PHE A 97 -30.41 0.23 -18.41
N PHE A 98 -30.53 1.12 -17.41
CA PHE A 98 -29.96 0.89 -16.06
C PHE A 98 -30.95 0.77 -14.89
N SER A 99 -32.27 0.87 -15.08
CA SER A 99 -33.16 1.13 -13.93
C SER A 99 -33.33 -0.05 -12.97
N LYS A 100 -33.64 -1.26 -13.45
CA LYS A 100 -34.10 -2.35 -12.55
C LYS A 100 -32.96 -3.04 -11.78
N ASP A 101 -31.89 -3.43 -12.46
CA ASP A 101 -30.82 -4.21 -11.82
C ASP A 101 -29.96 -3.35 -10.88
N PHE A 102 -29.82 -2.06 -11.18
CA PHE A 102 -29.21 -1.10 -10.28
C PHE A 102 -29.99 -0.95 -8.98
N GLN A 103 -31.32 -0.78 -9.05
CA GLN A 103 -32.17 -0.70 -7.86
C GLN A 103 -32.08 -1.96 -7.01
N LYS A 104 -31.96 -3.14 -7.63
CA LYS A 104 -31.70 -4.39 -6.89
C LYS A 104 -30.34 -4.37 -6.20
N ALA A 105 -29.30 -3.89 -6.85
CA ALA A 105 -27.96 -3.79 -6.27
C ALA A 105 -27.93 -2.81 -5.07
N LEU A 106 -28.52 -1.62 -5.20
CA LEU A 106 -28.66 -0.68 -4.08
C LEU A 106 -29.48 -1.28 -2.93
N THR A 107 -30.59 -1.96 -3.25
CA THR A 107 -31.39 -2.67 -2.24
C THR A 107 -30.56 -3.73 -1.51
N ALA A 108 -29.77 -4.51 -2.23
CA ALA A 108 -28.90 -5.52 -1.62
C ALA A 108 -27.82 -4.90 -0.73
N LEU A 109 -27.21 -3.78 -1.14
CA LEU A 109 -26.26 -3.03 -0.32
C LEU A 109 -26.92 -2.49 0.95
N ASN A 110 -28.15 -1.98 0.88
CA ASN A 110 -28.92 -1.53 2.04
C ASN A 110 -29.30 -2.68 2.97
N ASN A 111 -29.64 -3.85 2.43
CA ASN A 111 -29.92 -5.03 3.23
C ASN A 111 -28.67 -5.55 3.94
N PHE A 112 -27.53 -5.57 3.25
CA PHE A 112 -26.25 -5.96 3.85
C PHE A 112 -25.83 -4.99 4.95
N ASP A 113 -26.06 -3.69 4.74
CA ASP A 113 -25.82 -2.66 5.75
C ASP A 113 -26.69 -2.87 7.01
N LYS A 114 -27.98 -3.18 6.84
CA LYS A 114 -28.88 -3.55 7.94
C LYS A 114 -28.47 -4.86 8.62
N TYR A 115 -27.97 -5.83 7.87
CA TYR A 115 -27.45 -7.08 8.42
C TYR A 115 -26.26 -6.81 9.35
N LEU A 116 -25.30 -5.98 8.93
CA LEU A 116 -24.18 -5.59 9.80
C LEU A 116 -24.66 -4.83 11.03
N ASP A 117 -25.67 -3.96 10.90
CA ASP A 117 -26.26 -3.23 12.03
C ASP A 117 -26.90 -4.18 13.07
N ALA A 118 -27.59 -5.21 12.59
CA ALA A 118 -28.27 -6.20 13.43
C ALA A 118 -27.32 -7.21 14.11
N ASN A 119 -26.09 -7.37 13.59
CA ASN A 119 -25.09 -8.29 14.11
C ASN A 119 -23.94 -7.51 14.75
N PRO A 120 -23.96 -7.28 16.08
CA PRO A 120 -22.95 -6.47 16.74
C PRO A 120 -21.55 -7.08 16.60
N PRO A 121 -20.51 -6.24 16.48
CA PRO A 121 -19.16 -6.74 16.31
C PRO A 121 -18.64 -7.46 17.56
N VAL A 122 -17.64 -8.31 17.33
CA VAL A 122 -16.87 -9.01 18.36
C VAL A 122 -15.47 -8.41 18.51
N PRO A 123 -14.79 -8.57 19.65
CA PRO A 123 -13.45 -8.02 19.85
C PRO A 123 -12.40 -8.60 18.87
N ASP A 124 -11.55 -7.74 18.30
CA ASP A 124 -10.56 -8.11 17.27
C ASP A 124 -9.58 -9.21 17.70
N HIS A 125 -9.17 -9.23 18.98
CA HIS A 125 -8.17 -10.18 19.49
C HIS A 125 -8.59 -11.65 19.31
N ARG A 126 -9.89 -11.95 19.15
CA ARG A 126 -10.39 -13.31 18.92
C ARG A 126 -9.98 -13.90 17.56
N PHE A 127 -9.49 -13.10 16.62
CA PHE A 127 -9.15 -13.51 15.25
C PHE A 127 -7.67 -13.27 14.89
N ALA A 128 -6.91 -12.64 15.80
CA ALA A 128 -5.71 -11.88 15.43
C ALA A 128 -4.39 -12.67 15.56
N ILE A 129 -4.30 -13.66 16.47
CA ILE A 129 -3.02 -14.28 16.84
C ILE A 129 -2.65 -15.50 15.98
N PRO A 130 -3.52 -16.52 15.79
CA PRO A 130 -3.16 -17.70 14.99
C PRO A 130 -2.89 -17.37 13.52
N SER A 131 -3.41 -16.23 13.04
CA SER A 131 -3.26 -15.78 11.66
C SER A 131 -1.91 -15.13 11.38
N LEU A 132 -1.26 -14.48 12.35
CA LEU A 132 -0.01 -13.76 12.09
C LEU A 132 1.22 -14.69 12.04
N GLU A 133 1.34 -15.62 12.98
CA GLU A 133 2.40 -16.66 12.94
C GLU A 133 2.26 -17.54 11.69
N ALA A 134 1.02 -17.97 11.38
CA ALA A 134 0.73 -18.72 10.17
C ALA A 134 1.02 -17.89 8.91
N SER A 135 0.75 -16.58 8.91
CA SER A 135 1.10 -15.72 7.77
C SER A 135 2.62 -15.59 7.60
N LEU A 136 3.39 -15.39 8.67
CA LEU A 136 4.86 -15.38 8.60
C LEU A 136 5.40 -16.70 8.04
N LYS A 137 4.95 -17.83 8.59
CA LYS A 137 5.47 -19.14 8.24
C LYS A 137 4.98 -19.66 6.89
N ASP A 138 3.68 -19.56 6.61
CA ASP A 138 3.05 -20.27 5.49
C ASP A 138 2.71 -19.35 4.32
N HIS A 139 2.47 -18.04 4.56
CA HIS A 139 2.24 -17.08 3.49
C HIS A 139 3.55 -16.42 3.01
N PHE A 140 4.36 -15.93 3.95
CA PHE A 140 5.63 -15.27 3.64
C PHE A 140 6.82 -16.23 3.56
N LEU A 141 6.65 -17.47 4.06
CA LEU A 141 7.72 -18.47 4.15
C LEU A 141 8.98 -17.92 4.85
N SER A 142 8.75 -17.12 5.88
CA SER A 142 9.78 -16.61 6.77
C SER A 142 10.27 -17.71 7.69
N VAL A 143 11.57 -17.69 7.98
CA VAL A 143 12.20 -18.57 8.99
C VAL A 143 12.29 -17.90 10.36
N LEU A 144 11.93 -16.61 10.44
CA LEU A 144 12.02 -15.80 11.66
C LEU A 144 10.76 -15.92 12.52
N SER A 145 10.94 -15.89 13.84
CA SER A 145 9.85 -15.82 14.81
C SER A 145 9.26 -14.40 14.92
N LEU A 146 8.09 -14.27 15.55
CA LEU A 146 7.52 -12.94 15.86
C LEU A 146 8.45 -12.10 16.75
N ASP A 147 9.11 -12.71 17.75
CA ASP A 147 10.09 -12.04 18.60
C ASP A 147 11.26 -11.48 17.79
N GLU A 148 11.79 -12.25 16.84
CA GLU A 148 12.88 -11.81 15.97
C GLU A 148 12.45 -10.65 15.06
N VAL A 149 11.25 -10.75 14.46
CA VAL A 149 10.69 -9.67 13.62
C VAL A 149 10.45 -8.40 14.45
N PHE A 150 9.91 -8.54 15.67
CA PHE A 150 9.72 -7.42 16.59
C PHE A 150 11.06 -6.77 16.95
N GLN A 151 12.08 -7.56 17.27
CA GLN A 151 13.41 -7.06 17.63
C GLN A 151 14.08 -6.34 16.47
N ILE A 152 13.97 -6.86 15.24
CA ILE A 152 14.44 -6.17 14.02
C ILE A 152 13.84 -4.77 13.92
N ALA A 153 12.53 -4.65 14.16
CA ALA A 153 11.84 -3.37 14.09
C ALA A 153 12.21 -2.41 15.24
N VAL A 154 12.43 -2.94 16.45
CA VAL A 154 12.93 -2.16 17.60
C VAL A 154 14.34 -1.62 17.33
N ASP A 155 15.23 -2.44 16.75
CA ASP A 155 16.60 -2.02 16.44
C ASP A 155 16.63 -0.98 15.33
N GLU A 156 15.83 -1.18 14.27
CA GLU A 156 15.63 -0.18 13.21
C GLU A 156 15.09 1.13 13.79
N TRP A 157 14.10 1.08 14.67
CA TRP A 157 13.54 2.26 15.32
C TRP A 157 14.57 3.04 16.13
N ARG A 158 15.30 2.34 17.01
CA ARG A 158 16.32 2.95 17.88
C ARG A 158 17.42 3.62 17.08
N GLU A 159 17.91 2.96 16.03
CA GLU A 159 18.97 3.53 15.19
C GLU A 159 18.47 4.77 14.43
N ASN A 160 17.28 4.72 13.83
CA ASN A 160 16.73 5.88 13.11
C ASN A 160 16.42 7.06 14.03
N LEU A 161 15.92 6.81 15.25
CA LEU A 161 15.68 7.87 16.24
C LEU A 161 16.99 8.55 16.64
N LYS A 162 18.04 7.76 16.91
CA LYS A 162 19.37 8.28 17.20
C LYS A 162 19.94 9.12 16.05
N GLN A 163 19.74 8.70 14.80
CA GLN A 163 20.18 9.47 13.63
C GLN A 163 19.39 10.78 13.48
N LEU A 164 18.08 10.78 13.74
CA LEU A 164 17.26 12.00 13.77
C LEU A 164 17.77 12.99 14.82
N GLU A 165 17.97 12.53 16.06
CA GLU A 165 18.48 13.36 17.15
C GLU A 165 19.88 13.92 16.84
N LYS A 166 20.76 13.12 16.25
CA LYS A 166 22.08 13.58 15.81
C LYS A 166 21.99 14.62 14.69
N LEU A 167 21.07 14.43 13.75
CA LEU A 167 20.87 15.32 12.61
C LEU A 167 20.23 16.65 13.05
N GLN A 168 19.30 16.62 14.01
CA GLN A 168 18.65 17.81 14.56
C GLN A 168 19.70 18.79 15.10
N SER A 169 20.68 18.32 15.88
CA SER A 169 21.71 19.17 16.49
C SER A 169 22.65 19.81 15.46
N LYS A 170 22.71 19.27 14.24
CA LYS A 170 23.47 19.84 13.12
C LYS A 170 22.66 20.88 12.33
N ILE A 171 21.33 20.77 12.34
CA ILE A 171 20.43 21.68 11.64
C ILE A 171 20.10 22.87 12.53
N ASP A 172 19.52 22.62 13.71
CA ASP A 172 19.16 23.62 14.71
C ASP A 172 19.07 22.98 16.11
N GLN A 173 19.93 23.38 17.03
CA GLN A 173 19.97 22.84 18.40
C GLN A 173 18.77 23.27 19.26
N ARG A 174 17.99 24.27 18.84
CA ARG A 174 16.86 24.81 19.61
C ARG A 174 15.52 24.18 19.25
N LYS A 175 15.47 23.41 18.16
CA LYS A 175 14.25 22.77 17.67
C LYS A 175 14.35 21.26 17.82
N SER A 176 13.22 20.63 18.15
CA SER A 176 13.10 19.19 18.02
C SER A 176 13.15 18.79 16.54
N TRP A 177 13.58 17.57 16.24
CA TRP A 177 13.51 17.06 14.87
C TRP A 177 12.06 17.01 14.36
N GLN A 178 11.07 16.84 15.24
CA GLN A 178 9.66 16.92 14.88
C GLN A 178 9.30 18.33 14.41
N ASP A 179 9.70 19.38 15.12
CA ASP A 179 9.45 20.77 14.70
C ASP A 179 10.15 21.08 13.38
N LEU A 180 11.41 20.66 13.23
CA LEU A 180 12.15 20.77 11.97
C LEU A 180 11.41 20.08 10.83
N TYR A 181 10.92 18.86 11.06
CA TYR A 181 10.11 18.11 10.10
C TYR A 181 8.83 18.87 9.74
N HIS A 182 8.04 19.30 10.72
CA HIS A 182 6.74 19.94 10.50
C HIS A 182 6.85 21.33 9.87
N ASP A 183 7.94 22.05 10.13
CA ASP A 183 8.24 23.35 9.52
C ASP A 183 8.74 23.21 8.09
N PHE A 184 9.41 22.10 7.76
CA PHE A 184 10.00 21.89 6.44
C PHE A 184 8.96 21.95 5.31
N CYS A 185 9.25 22.80 4.34
CA CYS A 185 8.54 22.94 3.08
C CYS A 185 9.60 23.13 1.99
N PRO A 186 9.77 22.18 1.05
CA PRO A 186 10.75 22.33 -0.01
C PRO A 186 10.35 23.48 -0.94
N ASP A 187 11.34 24.18 -1.49
CA ASP A 187 11.10 25.18 -2.53
C ASP A 187 10.79 24.47 -3.86
N ILE A 188 9.50 24.43 -4.18
CA ILE A 188 8.97 23.84 -5.41
C ILE A 188 8.50 24.91 -6.40
N GLY A 189 8.68 26.20 -6.09
CA GLY A 189 8.11 27.31 -6.85
C GLY A 189 6.57 27.28 -6.90
N LYS A 190 6.00 27.64 -8.05
CA LYS A 190 4.53 27.70 -8.28
C LYS A 190 3.95 26.45 -8.95
N ILE A 191 4.63 25.31 -8.83
CA ILE A 191 4.19 24.05 -9.45
C ILE A 191 2.99 23.46 -8.69
N ASP A 192 2.00 22.93 -9.41
CA ASP A 192 0.94 22.17 -8.77
C ASP A 192 1.42 20.76 -8.36
N THR A 193 0.68 20.11 -7.45
CA THR A 193 1.08 18.80 -6.91
C THR A 193 1.23 17.73 -8.01
N PHE A 194 0.38 17.68 -9.02
CA PHE A 194 0.49 16.65 -10.06
C PHE A 194 1.69 16.91 -10.96
N ALA A 195 1.93 18.17 -11.34
CA ALA A 195 3.12 18.55 -12.10
C ALA A 195 4.41 18.28 -11.32
N LEU A 196 4.42 18.50 -9.99
CA LEU A 196 5.56 18.17 -9.12
C LEU A 196 5.94 16.69 -9.22
N TYR A 197 4.97 15.80 -9.02
CA TYR A 197 5.21 14.36 -9.04
C TYR A 197 5.54 13.84 -10.45
N ARG A 198 4.97 14.41 -11.52
CA ARG A 198 5.37 14.09 -12.90
C ARG A 198 6.82 14.48 -13.15
N ARG A 199 7.21 15.69 -12.77
CA ARG A 199 8.59 16.16 -12.91
C ARG A 199 9.54 15.27 -12.13
N GLU A 200 9.20 14.93 -10.89
CA GLU A 200 10.04 14.09 -10.03
C GLU A 200 10.20 12.67 -10.59
N THR A 201 9.14 12.09 -11.15
CA THR A 201 9.19 10.76 -11.80
C THR A 201 10.19 10.75 -12.95
N GLU A 202 10.19 11.80 -13.80
CA GLU A 202 11.16 11.93 -14.89
C GLU A 202 12.59 12.14 -14.42
N LEU A 203 12.79 12.87 -13.31
CA LEU A 203 14.12 13.06 -12.70
C LEU A 203 14.66 11.75 -12.14
N LEU A 204 13.84 10.99 -11.41
CA LEU A 204 14.19 9.67 -10.90
C LEU A 204 14.49 8.69 -12.04
N ARG A 205 13.68 8.69 -13.10
CA ARG A 205 13.93 7.85 -14.30
C ARG A 205 15.33 8.12 -14.89
N ARG A 206 15.68 9.40 -15.09
CA ARG A 206 16.99 9.78 -15.63
C ARG A 206 18.11 9.41 -14.67
N PHE A 207 17.94 9.68 -13.38
CA PHE A 207 18.95 9.36 -12.39
C PHE A 207 19.24 7.85 -12.35
N PHE A 208 18.21 7.01 -12.23
CA PHE A 208 18.40 5.56 -12.10
C PHE A 208 18.84 4.86 -13.38
N ARG A 209 18.64 5.47 -14.55
CA ARG A 209 19.26 5.03 -15.81
C ARG A 209 20.79 5.02 -15.73
N ASP A 210 21.36 6.01 -15.04
CA ASP A 210 22.81 6.13 -14.86
C ASP A 210 23.33 5.40 -13.61
N HIS A 211 22.45 4.77 -12.80
CA HIS A 211 22.78 4.23 -11.48
C HIS A 211 22.30 2.78 -11.27
N GLY A 212 22.49 1.93 -12.28
CA GLY A 212 22.40 0.46 -12.14
C GLY A 212 21.05 -0.16 -12.47
N PHE A 213 20.17 0.55 -13.19
CA PHE A 213 18.92 -0.01 -13.70
C PHE A 213 18.85 0.09 -15.22
N ARG A 214 18.33 -0.97 -15.86
CA ARG A 214 18.26 -1.11 -17.32
C ARG A 214 17.19 -0.16 -17.87
N GLU A 215 17.51 0.51 -18.97
CA GLU A 215 16.59 1.50 -19.59
C GLU A 215 15.22 0.91 -19.97
N GLU A 216 15.19 -0.33 -20.46
CA GLU A 216 13.96 -1.03 -20.81
C GLU A 216 12.98 -1.21 -19.64
N ASP A 217 13.49 -1.36 -18.42
CA ASP A 217 12.68 -1.55 -17.21
C ASP A 217 12.09 -0.21 -16.71
N LEU A 218 12.73 0.90 -17.06
CA LEU A 218 12.41 2.25 -16.61
C LEU A 218 11.36 2.97 -17.50
N ASP A 219 11.17 2.49 -18.73
CA ASP A 219 10.35 3.15 -19.76
C ASP A 219 8.88 2.68 -19.78
N ALA A 220 8.48 1.83 -18.84
CA ALA A 220 7.10 1.38 -18.74
C ALA A 220 6.10 2.54 -18.53
N SER A 221 4.93 2.47 -19.16
CA SER A 221 3.91 3.53 -19.09
C SER A 221 3.36 3.72 -17.68
N LEU A 222 3.30 4.97 -17.23
CA LEU A 222 2.71 5.39 -15.97
C LEU A 222 1.89 6.68 -16.13
N GLU A 223 0.66 6.69 -15.63
CA GLU A 223 -0.19 7.87 -15.61
C GLU A 223 -0.37 8.42 -14.19
N ILE A 224 0.04 9.68 -13.96
CA ILE A 224 -0.14 10.35 -12.67
C ILE A 224 -1.46 11.14 -12.68
N THR A 225 -2.39 10.74 -11.82
CA THR A 225 -3.76 11.27 -11.79
C THR A 225 -4.33 11.33 -10.38
N ALA A 226 -5.47 12.00 -10.22
CA ALA A 226 -6.16 12.11 -8.95
C ALA A 226 -6.69 10.74 -8.51
N THR A 227 -6.62 10.44 -7.22
CA THR A 227 -7.28 9.25 -6.67
C THR A 227 -8.79 9.33 -6.93
N PRO A 228 -9.37 8.37 -7.67
CA PRO A 228 -10.80 8.32 -7.89
C PRO A 228 -11.57 8.27 -6.57
N TYR A 229 -12.74 8.90 -6.51
CA TYR A 229 -13.52 9.01 -5.27
C TYR A 229 -13.72 7.67 -4.54
N TYR A 230 -14.02 6.60 -5.27
CA TYR A 230 -14.23 5.26 -4.73
C TYR A 230 -12.98 4.62 -4.10
N LEU A 231 -11.77 5.09 -4.43
CA LEU A 231 -10.52 4.61 -3.86
C LEU A 231 -10.04 5.44 -2.69
N LYS A 232 -10.56 6.66 -2.50
CA LYS A 232 -10.03 7.61 -1.50
C LYS A 232 -10.12 7.10 -0.06
N SER A 233 -11.12 6.28 0.28
CA SER A 233 -11.27 5.73 1.63
C SER A 233 -10.46 4.47 1.89
N VAL A 234 -10.06 3.76 0.83
CA VAL A 234 -9.35 2.48 0.94
C VAL A 234 -7.87 2.56 0.58
N ARG A 235 -7.42 3.65 -0.07
CA ARG A 235 -6.02 3.88 -0.43
C ARG A 235 -5.33 4.93 0.45
N SER A 236 -4.00 4.96 0.38
CA SER A 236 -3.16 6.03 0.92
C SER A 236 -3.27 7.30 0.08
N ALA A 237 -2.69 8.40 0.57
CA ALA A 237 -2.71 9.68 -0.14
C ALA A 237 -1.86 9.69 -1.42
N ALA A 238 -0.88 8.79 -1.52
CA ALA A 238 -0.08 8.50 -2.70
C ALA A 238 -0.07 6.97 -2.82
N SER A 239 -0.44 6.43 -3.99
CA SER A 239 -0.49 4.98 -4.19
C SER A 239 -0.34 4.58 -5.65
N PHE A 240 0.40 3.51 -5.90
CA PHE A 240 0.55 2.88 -7.20
C PHE A 240 -0.62 1.93 -7.50
N GLY A 241 -0.99 1.85 -8.78
CA GLY A 241 -1.98 0.92 -9.31
C GLY A 241 -1.46 0.28 -10.58
N ALA A 242 -1.06 -0.99 -10.50
CA ALA A 242 -0.54 -1.72 -11.64
C ALA A 242 -1.60 -1.99 -12.72
N ALA A 243 -1.20 -1.94 -13.99
CA ALA A 243 -1.91 -2.67 -15.04
C ALA A 243 -1.82 -4.18 -14.77
N PHE A 244 -2.95 -4.89 -14.82
CA PHE A 244 -3.02 -6.32 -14.49
C PHE A 244 -3.12 -7.25 -15.70
N SER A 245 -3.59 -6.76 -16.86
CA SER A 245 -3.73 -7.59 -18.06
C SER A 245 -2.54 -7.44 -19.01
N SER A 246 -2.46 -8.37 -19.96
CA SER A 246 -1.54 -8.29 -21.10
C SER A 246 -2.01 -7.31 -22.17
N ASP A 247 -3.14 -6.61 -21.98
CA ASP A 247 -3.63 -5.61 -22.92
C ASP A 247 -2.77 -4.35 -22.82
N ALA A 248 -2.02 -4.03 -23.87
CA ALA A 248 -1.15 -2.86 -23.93
C ALA A 248 -1.87 -1.52 -23.77
N ARG A 249 -3.21 -1.50 -23.86
CA ARG A 249 -4.03 -0.31 -23.60
C ARG A 249 -4.25 -0.07 -22.10
N GLU A 250 -4.08 -1.09 -21.26
CA GLU A 250 -4.18 -0.94 -19.80
C GLU A 250 -2.94 -0.21 -19.29
N LYS A 251 -3.17 0.90 -18.59
CA LYS A 251 -2.10 1.73 -18.01
C LYS A 251 -1.89 1.40 -16.54
N SER A 252 -0.67 1.57 -16.07
CA SER A 252 -0.40 1.69 -14.64
C SER A 252 -0.64 3.15 -14.22
N PHE A 253 -1.07 3.35 -12.98
CA PHE A 253 -1.42 4.65 -12.44
C PHE A 253 -0.61 4.94 -11.18
N PHE A 254 -0.24 6.20 -11.01
CA PHE A 254 0.18 6.75 -9.73
C PHE A 254 -0.89 7.74 -9.26
N TYR A 255 -1.68 7.31 -8.28
CA TYR A 255 -2.77 8.10 -7.73
C TYR A 255 -2.30 9.01 -6.62
N ILE A 256 -2.69 10.29 -6.70
CA ILE A 256 -2.46 11.29 -5.66
C ILE A 256 -3.79 11.84 -5.16
N THR A 257 -4.05 11.70 -3.87
CA THR A 257 -5.20 12.26 -3.17
C THR A 257 -4.83 13.65 -2.66
N THR A 258 -5.42 14.68 -3.27
CA THR A 258 -5.24 16.07 -2.82
C THR A 258 -6.40 16.58 -1.94
N HIS A 259 -7.50 15.83 -1.90
CA HIS A 259 -8.71 16.18 -1.12
C HIS A 259 -9.42 14.91 -0.65
N PHE A 260 -9.76 14.82 0.65
CA PHE A 260 -10.52 13.69 1.20
C PHE A 260 -12.04 13.92 1.08
N PRO A 261 -12.85 12.86 0.85
CA PRO A 261 -14.28 13.00 0.54
C PRO A 261 -15.20 13.11 1.77
N ARG A 262 -14.70 13.33 2.99
CA ARG A 262 -15.62 13.53 4.12
C ARG A 262 -16.33 14.87 4.00
N HIS A 263 -17.62 14.88 4.32
CA HIS A 263 -18.41 16.09 4.51
C HIS A 263 -17.62 17.01 5.45
N GLU A 264 -17.16 18.15 4.92
CA GLU A 264 -16.38 19.17 5.61
C GLU A 264 -14.90 18.84 5.87
N SER A 265 -14.10 18.50 4.85
CA SER A 265 -12.68 18.89 4.94
C SER A 265 -12.64 20.42 5.03
N SER A 266 -12.38 20.94 6.22
CA SER A 266 -12.04 22.36 6.33
C SER A 266 -10.83 22.58 5.41
N GLY A 267 -10.77 23.69 4.65
CA GLY A 267 -9.63 23.95 3.75
C GLY A 267 -8.26 23.90 4.44
N HIS A 268 -8.23 23.85 5.77
CA HIS A 268 -7.06 23.57 6.59
C HIS A 268 -6.50 22.14 6.41
N GLU A 269 -7.34 21.10 6.41
CA GLU A 269 -6.89 19.70 6.30
C GLU A 269 -6.26 19.40 4.94
N ASP A 270 -6.87 19.90 3.85
CA ASP A 270 -6.34 19.75 2.50
C ASP A 270 -5.00 20.48 2.34
N ASN A 271 -4.83 21.61 3.04
CA ASN A 271 -3.55 22.32 3.09
C ASN A 271 -2.47 21.55 3.86
N LEU A 272 -2.81 20.93 4.99
CA LEU A 272 -1.87 20.07 5.75
C LEU A 272 -1.46 18.85 4.93
N LEU A 273 -2.42 18.19 4.27
CA LEU A 273 -2.16 17.07 3.37
C LEU A 273 -1.23 17.48 2.23
N ARG A 274 -1.52 18.60 1.56
CA ARG A 274 -0.67 19.13 0.50
C ARG A 274 0.74 19.44 1.00
N LYS A 275 0.88 20.07 2.18
CA LYS A 275 2.19 20.34 2.79
C LYS A 275 2.98 19.05 3.02
N ARG A 276 2.32 17.99 3.51
CA ARG A 276 2.95 16.67 3.71
C ARG A 276 3.36 16.02 2.39
N LEU A 277 2.47 16.03 1.39
CA LEU A 277 2.75 15.51 0.04
C LEU A 277 3.93 16.21 -0.61
N HIS A 278 4.03 17.54 -0.45
CA HIS A 278 5.16 18.32 -0.97
C HIS A 278 6.43 18.06 -0.20
N ARG A 279 6.37 17.86 1.12
CA ARG A 279 7.56 17.55 1.94
C ARG A 279 8.17 16.19 1.61
N GLU A 280 7.33 15.19 1.43
CA GLU A 280 7.76 13.80 1.24
C GLU A 280 7.86 13.40 -0.26
N TYR A 281 7.67 14.33 -1.20
CA TYR A 281 7.43 14.02 -2.63
C TYR A 281 8.50 13.17 -3.30
N LYS A 282 9.79 13.42 -3.03
CA LYS A 282 10.90 12.64 -3.64
C LYS A 282 10.82 11.17 -3.24
N PHE A 283 10.71 10.90 -1.95
CA PHE A 283 10.62 9.56 -1.40
C PHE A 283 9.31 8.87 -1.77
N LEU A 284 8.18 9.59 -1.74
CA LEU A 284 6.89 9.06 -2.20
C LEU A 284 6.92 8.71 -3.69
N THR A 285 7.52 9.56 -4.52
CA THR A 285 7.67 9.28 -5.95
C THR A 285 8.57 8.07 -6.16
N ALA A 286 9.70 7.97 -5.45
CA ALA A 286 10.59 6.82 -5.55
C ALA A 286 9.92 5.50 -5.14
N HIS A 287 9.14 5.52 -4.04
CA HIS A 287 8.41 4.38 -3.52
C HIS A 287 7.37 3.85 -4.51
N GLU A 288 6.54 4.75 -5.05
CA GLU A 288 5.39 4.37 -5.87
C GLU A 288 5.76 4.19 -7.34
N THR A 289 6.88 4.79 -7.78
CA THR A 289 7.30 4.80 -9.18
C THR A 289 8.65 4.10 -9.37
N ILE A 290 9.70 4.85 -9.69
CA ILE A 290 11.04 4.38 -9.97
C ILE A 290 11.97 4.84 -8.84
N PRO A 291 12.74 3.92 -8.20
CA PRO A 291 12.91 2.52 -8.57
C PRO A 291 11.95 1.58 -7.82
N GLY A 292 10.90 2.08 -7.17
CA GLY A 292 9.99 1.30 -6.34
C GLY A 292 8.95 0.45 -7.10
N HIS A 293 7.69 0.57 -6.72
CA HIS A 293 6.60 -0.33 -7.14
C HIS A 293 6.41 -0.40 -8.65
N HIS A 294 6.42 0.73 -9.35
CA HIS A 294 6.21 0.74 -10.79
C HIS A 294 7.31 -0.01 -11.54
N LEU A 295 8.57 0.14 -11.12
CA LEU A 295 9.69 -0.62 -11.68
C LEU A 295 9.52 -2.12 -11.40
N LEU A 296 9.29 -2.48 -10.13
CA LEU A 296 9.10 -3.87 -9.71
C LEU A 296 8.03 -4.58 -10.53
N ASP A 297 6.86 -3.96 -10.67
CA ASP A 297 5.75 -4.54 -11.44
C ASP A 297 5.98 -4.53 -12.94
N SER A 298 6.74 -3.56 -13.45
CA SER A 298 7.10 -3.56 -14.87
C SER A 298 7.99 -4.74 -15.21
N ILE A 299 8.98 -5.06 -14.36
CA ILE A 299 9.81 -6.26 -14.51
C ILE A 299 8.99 -7.54 -14.27
N ARG A 300 8.20 -7.60 -13.20
CA ARG A 300 7.39 -8.78 -12.86
C ARG A 300 6.44 -9.19 -13.98
N ARG A 301 5.92 -8.22 -14.75
CA ARG A 301 5.00 -8.49 -15.87
C ARG A 301 5.70 -9.02 -17.13
N THR A 302 7.01 -8.81 -17.29
CA THR A 302 7.77 -9.33 -18.44
C THR A 302 8.25 -10.76 -18.24
N LEU A 303 8.25 -11.28 -17.00
CA LEU A 303 8.68 -12.64 -16.65
C LEU A 303 8.07 -13.71 -17.56
N GLU A 304 8.82 -14.69 -18.05
CA GLU A 304 8.27 -15.69 -18.97
C GLU A 304 7.14 -16.53 -18.35
N ASN A 305 7.23 -16.81 -17.04
CA ASN A 305 6.25 -17.64 -16.35
C ASN A 305 4.96 -16.84 -16.04
N PRO A 306 3.80 -17.21 -16.64
CA PRO A 306 2.55 -16.47 -16.46
C PRO A 306 2.01 -16.52 -15.03
N VAL A 307 2.34 -17.54 -14.24
CA VAL A 307 1.96 -17.61 -12.81
C VAL A 307 2.77 -16.59 -12.01
N ARG A 308 4.08 -16.48 -12.27
CA ARG A 308 4.94 -15.50 -11.58
C ARG A 308 4.56 -14.06 -11.88
N ARG A 309 4.03 -13.77 -13.08
CA ARG A 309 3.46 -12.45 -13.41
C ARG A 309 2.28 -12.03 -12.54
N GLN A 310 1.60 -12.98 -11.89
CA GLN A 310 0.34 -12.73 -11.18
C GLN A 310 0.48 -12.82 -9.66
N ILE A 311 1.58 -13.40 -9.16
CA ILE A 311 1.84 -13.53 -7.74
C ILE A 311 2.59 -12.28 -7.27
N GLU A 312 1.97 -11.58 -6.33
CA GLU A 312 2.56 -10.51 -5.52
C GLU A 312 2.80 -11.06 -4.10
N SER A 313 3.93 -10.70 -3.50
CA SER A 313 4.27 -10.99 -2.12
C SER A 313 4.35 -9.66 -1.37
N PRO A 314 3.40 -9.33 -0.47
CA PRO A 314 3.43 -8.07 0.26
C PRO A 314 4.77 -7.82 0.96
N LEU A 315 5.39 -8.88 1.48
CA LEU A 315 6.70 -8.81 2.13
C LEU A 315 7.81 -8.35 1.16
N PHE A 316 7.86 -8.91 -0.06
CA PHE A 316 8.83 -8.47 -1.06
C PHE A 316 8.46 -7.10 -1.62
N TYR A 317 7.20 -6.89 -1.96
CA TYR A 317 6.66 -5.69 -2.60
C TYR A 317 6.93 -4.42 -1.79
N GLU A 318 6.53 -4.43 -0.51
CA GLU A 318 6.74 -3.30 0.40
C GLU A 318 8.20 -3.19 0.88
N GLY A 319 8.87 -4.34 1.02
CA GLY A 319 10.30 -4.39 1.31
C GLY A 319 11.15 -3.73 0.23
N TRP A 320 10.85 -4.03 -1.04
CA TRP A 320 11.51 -3.43 -2.21
C TRP A 320 11.25 -1.95 -2.29
N ALA A 321 10.00 -1.50 -2.17
CA ALA A 321 9.70 -0.07 -2.27
C ALA A 321 10.28 0.73 -1.08
N TYR A 322 10.42 0.11 0.10
CA TYR A 322 11.16 0.72 1.20
C TYR A 322 12.68 0.73 0.96
N TYR A 323 13.24 -0.35 0.43
CA TYR A 323 14.64 -0.40 0.01
C TYR A 323 14.98 0.64 -1.08
N ALA A 324 14.10 0.78 -2.08
CA ALA A 324 14.20 1.74 -3.16
C ALA A 324 14.31 3.19 -2.65
N GLU A 325 13.65 3.53 -1.56
CA GLU A 325 13.82 4.85 -0.93
C GLU A 325 15.23 5.08 -0.37
N SER A 326 15.87 4.04 0.17
CA SER A 326 17.22 4.21 0.71
C SER A 326 18.25 4.45 -0.40
N LEU A 327 17.98 3.97 -1.63
CA LEU A 327 18.82 4.25 -2.79
C LEU A 327 18.95 5.75 -3.09
N LEU A 328 17.91 6.56 -2.80
CA LEU A 328 17.99 8.02 -3.00
C LEU A 328 19.10 8.64 -2.15
N THR A 329 19.27 8.17 -0.92
CA THR A 329 20.34 8.61 -0.03
C THR A 329 21.68 7.95 -0.37
N GLU A 330 21.67 6.63 -0.63
CA GLU A 330 22.89 5.84 -0.83
C GLU A 330 23.63 6.22 -2.12
N GLN A 331 22.88 6.58 -3.18
CA GLN A 331 23.45 6.99 -4.47
C GLN A 331 23.58 8.51 -4.62
N GLY A 332 23.21 9.29 -3.58
CA GLY A 332 23.41 10.74 -3.56
C GLY A 332 22.39 11.56 -4.36
N TYR A 333 21.20 11.02 -4.66
CA TYR A 333 20.09 11.76 -5.28
C TYR A 333 19.55 12.87 -4.37
N VAL A 334 19.44 12.59 -3.06
CA VAL A 334 19.15 13.60 -2.03
C VAL A 334 20.43 13.93 -1.27
N GLN A 335 20.62 15.21 -0.98
CA GLN A 335 21.84 15.71 -0.33
C GLN A 335 21.55 16.77 0.74
N ASN A 336 20.30 17.25 0.83
CA ASN A 336 19.91 18.28 1.78
C ASN A 336 19.73 17.66 3.19
N PRO A 337 20.29 18.24 4.26
CA PRO A 337 20.03 17.83 5.64
C PRO A 337 18.54 17.64 5.99
N MET A 338 17.66 18.51 5.47
CA MET A 338 16.23 18.39 5.68
C MET A 338 15.62 17.18 4.95
N GLU A 339 16.16 16.79 3.80
CA GLU A 339 15.72 15.59 3.08
C GLU A 339 16.17 14.31 3.78
N TYR A 340 17.37 14.29 4.37
CA TYR A 340 17.78 13.20 5.27
C TYR A 340 16.88 13.10 6.50
N LEU A 341 16.43 14.23 7.04
CA LEU A 341 15.47 14.25 8.14
C LEU A 341 14.12 13.63 7.72
N VAL A 342 13.64 13.96 6.51
CA VAL A 342 12.44 13.33 5.93
C VAL A 342 12.61 11.82 5.78
N ASP A 343 13.75 11.36 5.26
CA ASP A 343 14.07 9.92 5.13
C ASP A 343 14.01 9.22 6.48
N TYR A 344 14.79 9.68 7.47
CA TYR A 344 14.80 9.04 8.78
C TYR A 344 13.43 9.05 9.47
N LYS A 345 12.63 10.12 9.33
CA LYS A 345 11.25 10.14 9.83
C LYS A 345 10.39 9.05 9.16
N ARG A 346 10.54 8.83 7.85
CA ARG A 346 9.81 7.77 7.12
C ARG A 346 10.25 6.38 7.58
N ARG A 347 11.55 6.17 7.80
CA ARG A 347 12.11 4.93 8.37
C ARG A 347 11.59 4.66 9.78
N LEU A 348 11.53 5.71 10.61
CA LEU A 348 10.97 5.67 11.96
C LEU A 348 9.48 5.27 11.92
N TRP A 349 8.71 5.84 11.01
CA TRP A 349 7.30 5.46 10.84
C TRP A 349 7.11 3.99 10.43
N ARG A 350 7.95 3.45 9.53
CA ARG A 350 7.87 2.04 9.10
C ARG A 350 8.25 1.05 10.20
N SER A 351 9.31 1.36 10.94
CA SER A 351 9.71 0.53 12.09
C SER A 351 8.67 0.56 13.21
N ALA A 352 8.01 1.71 13.48
CA ALA A 352 6.86 1.74 14.38
C ALA A 352 5.69 0.89 13.86
N ARG A 353 5.37 0.98 12.57
CA ARG A 353 4.32 0.16 11.93
C ARG A 353 4.55 -1.34 12.14
N CYS A 354 5.78 -1.80 11.95
CA CYS A 354 6.16 -3.19 12.19
C CYS A 354 6.06 -3.57 13.67
N GLN A 355 6.56 -2.72 14.58
CA GLN A 355 6.43 -2.94 16.03
C GLN A 355 4.97 -3.01 16.46
N ILE A 356 4.10 -2.13 15.96
CA ILE A 356 2.68 -2.08 16.34
C ILE A 356 1.94 -3.31 15.82
N ASP A 357 2.18 -3.72 14.58
CA ASP A 357 1.54 -4.89 13.98
C ASP A 357 1.93 -6.15 14.76
N VAL A 358 3.23 -6.42 14.90
CA VAL A 358 3.68 -7.60 15.66
C VAL A 358 3.31 -7.49 17.14
N GLY A 359 3.54 -6.33 17.76
CA GLY A 359 3.40 -6.15 19.20
C GLY A 359 1.96 -6.15 19.71
N LEU A 360 0.99 -5.62 18.94
CA LEU A 360 -0.42 -5.74 19.31
C LEU A 360 -0.97 -7.15 19.08
N HIS A 361 -0.43 -7.89 18.11
CA HIS A 361 -0.88 -9.26 17.81
C HIS A 361 -0.19 -10.31 18.70
N ALA A 362 1.01 -10.05 19.21
CA ALA A 362 1.76 -10.93 20.09
C ALA A 362 1.68 -10.52 21.58
N ASP A 363 0.83 -9.55 21.92
CA ASP A 363 0.69 -8.96 23.26
C ASP A 363 2.01 -8.39 23.86
N PHE A 364 2.95 -7.98 23.00
CA PHE A 364 4.18 -7.30 23.43
C PHE A 364 3.97 -5.81 23.70
N LEU A 365 2.93 -5.21 23.12
CA LEU A 365 2.58 -3.80 23.25
C LEU A 365 1.12 -3.61 23.66
N THR A 366 0.87 -2.62 24.49
CA THR A 366 -0.47 -2.10 24.71
C THR A 366 -0.86 -1.09 23.62
N LEU A 367 -2.15 -0.75 23.53
CA LEU A 367 -2.61 0.34 22.66
C LEU A 367 -1.95 1.68 23.03
N ALA A 368 -1.65 1.91 24.31
CA ALA A 368 -0.98 3.13 24.76
C ALA A 368 0.45 3.19 24.22
N ASP A 369 1.19 2.08 24.26
CA ASP A 369 2.55 1.99 23.71
C ASP A 369 2.55 2.21 22.19
N ALA A 370 1.54 1.66 21.48
CA ALA A 370 1.38 1.88 20.04
C ALA A 370 1.12 3.36 19.70
N VAL A 371 0.31 4.06 20.50
CA VAL A 371 0.09 5.51 20.34
C VAL A 371 1.38 6.27 20.61
N GLU A 372 2.11 5.92 21.66
CA GLU A 372 3.37 6.56 22.03
C GLU A 372 4.42 6.43 20.92
N LEU A 373 4.57 5.25 20.32
CA LEU A 373 5.44 5.02 19.16
C LEU A 373 5.11 6.00 18.02
N LEU A 374 3.84 6.11 17.62
CA LEU A 374 3.49 7.00 16.52
C LEU A 374 3.60 8.48 16.89
N THR A 375 3.26 8.88 18.11
CA THR A 375 3.45 10.27 18.54
C THR A 375 4.93 10.64 18.59
N THR A 376 5.79 9.71 19.01
CA THR A 376 7.23 9.88 18.94
C THR A 376 7.68 10.04 17.50
N ALA A 377 7.09 9.29 16.55
CA ALA A 377 7.34 9.40 15.12
C ALA A 377 6.81 10.69 14.45
N GLY A 378 6.33 11.67 15.22
CA GLY A 378 5.89 12.98 14.72
C GLY A 378 4.47 12.96 14.15
N PHE A 379 3.60 12.09 14.66
CA PHE A 379 2.16 12.13 14.39
C PHE A 379 1.43 12.80 15.55
N SER A 380 0.30 13.47 15.27
CA SER A 380 -0.61 13.86 16.35
C SER A 380 -1.24 12.63 17.00
N ARG A 381 -1.71 12.75 18.24
CA ARG A 381 -2.39 11.63 18.94
C ARG A 381 -3.58 11.09 18.13
N GLU A 382 -4.37 11.99 17.54
CA GLU A 382 -5.52 11.63 16.71
C GLU A 382 -5.09 10.92 15.41
N GLU A 383 -4.01 11.38 14.77
CA GLU A 383 -3.44 10.69 13.61
C GLU A 383 -2.91 9.30 13.99
N ALA A 384 -2.24 9.18 15.13
CA ALA A 384 -1.72 7.92 15.66
C ALA A 384 -2.85 6.90 15.88
N GLU A 385 -3.92 7.30 16.58
CA GLU A 385 -5.08 6.44 16.82
C GLU A 385 -5.74 5.99 15.51
N ARG A 386 -5.90 6.89 14.53
CA ARG A 386 -6.42 6.54 13.19
C ARG A 386 -5.52 5.56 12.46
N GLN A 387 -4.21 5.71 12.54
CA GLN A 387 -3.25 4.81 11.90
C GLN A 387 -3.31 3.42 12.52
N ILE A 388 -3.28 3.32 13.86
CA ILE A 388 -3.37 2.04 14.58
C ILE A 388 -4.68 1.32 14.24
N TYR A 389 -5.79 2.05 14.19
CA TYR A 389 -7.07 1.50 13.76
C TYR A 389 -6.99 0.92 12.33
N ARG A 390 -6.32 1.60 11.39
CA ARG A 390 -6.12 1.08 10.03
C ARG A 390 -5.19 -0.14 10.00
N PHE A 391 -4.18 -0.20 10.84
CA PHE A 391 -3.25 -1.35 10.89
C PHE A 391 -3.97 -2.64 11.29
N ARG A 392 -4.91 -2.55 12.24
CA ARG A 392 -5.78 -3.66 12.67
C ARG A 392 -6.64 -4.26 11.54
N LEU A 393 -6.87 -3.51 10.45
CA LEU A 393 -7.63 -3.98 9.28
C LEU A 393 -6.85 -4.92 8.36
N ASN A 394 -5.52 -5.00 8.50
CA ASN A 394 -4.72 -5.91 7.69
C ASN A 394 -3.50 -6.42 8.49
N PRO A 395 -3.76 -7.29 9.50
CA PRO A 395 -2.70 -7.92 10.29
C PRO A 395 -1.61 -8.53 9.41
N GLY A 396 -0.35 -8.27 9.73
CA GLY A 396 0.80 -8.81 9.01
C GLY A 396 1.19 -8.07 7.74
N TYR A 397 0.43 -7.06 7.32
CA TYR A 397 0.84 -6.20 6.22
C TYR A 397 1.84 -5.14 6.64
N GLN A 398 1.76 -4.62 7.87
CA GLN A 398 2.59 -3.50 8.28
C GLN A 398 4.03 -3.94 8.60
N LEU A 399 4.21 -5.18 9.06
CA LEU A 399 5.54 -5.77 9.21
C LEU A 399 6.29 -5.92 7.89
N CYS A 400 5.57 -6.02 6.76
CA CYS A 400 6.16 -6.30 5.45
C CYS A 400 7.19 -5.24 5.02
N TYR A 401 7.00 -3.99 5.42
CA TYR A 401 7.93 -2.90 5.12
C TYR A 401 9.31 -3.18 5.76
N SER A 402 9.38 -3.19 7.09
CA SER A 402 10.64 -3.32 7.82
C SER A 402 11.27 -4.68 7.64
N LEU A 403 10.48 -5.76 7.70
CA LEU A 403 11.00 -7.11 7.52
C LEU A 403 11.49 -7.34 6.09
N GLY A 404 10.74 -6.88 5.08
CA GLY A 404 11.12 -7.04 3.69
C GLY A 404 12.38 -6.26 3.35
N ARG A 405 12.50 -5.01 3.84
CA ARG A 405 13.74 -4.24 3.68
C ARG A 405 14.90 -4.91 4.41
N TYR A 406 14.69 -5.43 5.62
CA TYR A 406 15.71 -6.13 6.38
C TYR A 406 16.29 -7.30 5.59
N GLU A 407 15.44 -8.15 5.00
CA GLU A 407 15.87 -9.27 4.17
C GLU A 407 16.65 -8.81 2.93
N ILE A 408 16.19 -7.77 2.22
CA ILE A 408 16.94 -7.22 1.07
C ILE A 408 18.30 -6.70 1.51
N MET A 409 18.38 -5.96 2.62
CA MET A 409 19.65 -5.43 3.13
C MET A 409 20.60 -6.54 3.58
N ARG A 410 20.07 -7.63 4.14
CA ARG A 410 20.84 -8.83 4.51
C ARG A 410 21.44 -9.49 3.27
N LEU A 411 20.65 -9.67 2.21
CA LEU A 411 21.13 -10.20 0.93
C LEU A 411 22.14 -9.26 0.26
N LYS A 412 21.87 -7.95 0.24
CA LYS A 412 22.78 -6.93 -0.28
C LYS A 412 24.15 -7.02 0.39
N LYS A 413 24.17 -7.05 1.73
CA LYS A 413 25.41 -7.18 2.51
C LYS A 413 26.19 -8.46 2.20
N ALA A 414 25.50 -9.56 1.90
CA ALA A 414 26.12 -10.85 1.63
C ALA A 414 26.67 -10.98 0.20
N TYR A 415 25.97 -10.44 -0.81
CA TYR A 415 26.22 -10.77 -2.21
C TYR A 415 26.60 -9.56 -3.10
N GLU A 416 26.18 -8.33 -2.78
CA GLU A 416 26.39 -7.18 -3.68
C GLU A 416 27.86 -6.90 -3.95
N ASN A 417 28.73 -6.96 -2.93
CA ASN A 417 30.16 -6.69 -3.08
C ASN A 417 30.87 -7.65 -4.07
N GLN A 418 30.32 -8.85 -4.29
CA GLN A 418 30.93 -9.86 -5.15
C GLN A 418 30.53 -9.69 -6.63
N MET A 419 29.35 -9.13 -6.90
CA MET A 419 28.78 -9.05 -8.24
C MET A 419 28.47 -7.63 -8.73
N GLY A 420 28.54 -6.63 -7.85
CA GLY A 420 28.16 -5.25 -8.13
C GLY A 420 26.66 -4.99 -8.00
N SER A 421 26.32 -3.71 -7.79
CA SER A 421 24.94 -3.24 -7.52
C SER A 421 23.97 -3.56 -8.65
N GLU A 422 24.37 -3.31 -9.91
CA GLU A 422 23.51 -3.55 -11.08
C GLU A 422 23.13 -5.04 -11.19
N GLN A 423 24.12 -5.93 -11.08
CA GLN A 423 23.88 -7.37 -11.17
C GLN A 423 23.09 -7.89 -9.96
N PHE A 424 23.34 -7.33 -8.77
CA PHE A 424 22.58 -7.66 -7.56
C PHE A 424 21.09 -7.32 -7.73
N HIS A 425 20.76 -6.10 -8.18
CA HIS A 425 19.37 -5.69 -8.40
C HIS A 425 18.70 -6.49 -9.51
N ALA A 426 19.38 -6.68 -10.64
CA ALA A 426 18.86 -7.50 -11.74
C ALA A 426 18.52 -8.92 -11.26
N PHE A 427 19.43 -9.58 -10.54
CA PHE A 427 19.23 -10.95 -10.06
C PHE A 427 18.11 -11.07 -9.01
N LEU A 428 18.01 -10.06 -8.14
CA LEU A 428 16.95 -9.97 -7.13
C LEU A 428 15.56 -9.88 -7.78
N LEU A 429 15.43 -9.12 -8.87
CA LEU A 429 14.15 -8.85 -9.55
C LEU A 429 13.77 -9.87 -10.62
N GLU A 430 14.74 -10.59 -11.21
CA GLU A 430 14.53 -11.56 -12.30
C GLU A 430 13.55 -12.69 -11.94
N GLY A 431 13.45 -13.07 -10.67
CA GLY A 431 12.51 -14.10 -10.21
C GLY A 431 11.09 -13.59 -9.98
N GLY A 432 10.85 -12.29 -10.15
CA GLY A 432 9.75 -11.57 -9.54
C GLY A 432 9.84 -11.61 -8.01
N GLU A 433 8.69 -11.61 -7.36
CA GLU A 433 8.59 -11.52 -5.90
C GLU A 433 8.71 -12.91 -5.27
N LEU A 434 9.92 -13.47 -5.28
CA LEU A 434 10.21 -14.75 -4.64
C LEU A 434 10.32 -14.57 -3.12
N PRO A 435 9.93 -15.58 -2.32
CA PRO A 435 10.30 -15.60 -0.91
C PRO A 435 11.82 -15.48 -0.73
N PHE A 436 12.26 -14.68 0.24
CA PHE A 436 13.66 -14.31 0.40
C PHE A 436 14.61 -15.51 0.57
N HIS A 437 14.19 -16.57 1.24
CA HIS A 437 15.01 -17.78 1.39
C HIS A 437 15.24 -18.51 0.05
N TRP A 438 14.31 -18.41 -0.92
CA TRP A 438 14.51 -18.95 -2.27
C TRP A 438 15.46 -18.07 -3.08
N ILE A 439 15.38 -16.76 -2.93
CA ILE A 439 16.33 -15.82 -3.55
C ILE A 439 17.74 -16.09 -3.04
N GLU A 440 17.91 -16.28 -1.73
CA GLU A 440 19.20 -16.62 -1.14
C GLU A 440 19.77 -17.93 -1.70
N LYS A 441 18.95 -18.98 -1.83
CA LYS A 441 19.36 -20.24 -2.47
C LYS A 441 19.83 -20.02 -3.91
N ARG A 442 19.19 -19.11 -4.66
CA ARG A 442 19.61 -18.74 -6.03
C ARG A 442 20.99 -18.06 -6.01
N PHE A 443 21.22 -17.11 -5.10
CA PHE A 443 22.54 -16.47 -4.95
C PHE A 443 23.64 -17.48 -4.58
N GLN A 444 23.35 -18.40 -3.65
CA GLN A 444 24.30 -19.44 -3.25
C GLN A 444 24.66 -20.41 -4.39
N ALA A 445 23.75 -20.64 -5.34
CA ALA A 445 24.02 -21.48 -6.50
C ALA A 445 25.02 -20.82 -7.46
N LEU A 446 24.87 -19.51 -7.74
CA LEU A 446 25.80 -18.75 -8.58
C LEU A 446 27.24 -18.81 -8.04
N ASN A 447 27.39 -18.65 -6.72
CA ASN A 447 28.70 -18.67 -6.06
C ASN A 447 29.38 -20.04 -6.04
N LYS A 448 28.65 -21.13 -6.33
CA LYS A 448 29.25 -22.47 -6.47
C LYS A 448 29.72 -22.76 -7.88
N GLU A 449 29.25 -21.99 -8.87
CA GLU A 449 29.58 -22.13 -10.28
C GLU A 449 30.67 -21.15 -10.74
N SER A 450 30.99 -20.14 -9.91
CA SER A 450 32.09 -19.18 -10.08
C SER A 450 33.34 -19.62 -9.32
#